data_AF-A0A8S3TQE9-F1
#
_entry.id   AF-A0A8S3TQE9-F1
#
_cell.length_a   1.000
_cell.length_b   1.000
_cell.length_c   1.000
_cell.angle_alpha   90.00
_cell.angle_beta   90.00
_cell.angle_gamma   90.00
#
_symmetry.space_group_name_H-M   'P 1'
#
loop_
_entity.id
_entity.type
_entity.pdbx_description
1 polymer ?
#
loop_
_entity_poly.entity_id
_entity_poly.type
_entity_poly.pdbx_seq_one_letter_code
_entity_poly.pdbx_strand_id
1 'polypeptide(L)'
;MSKRHGLILYVIIGICRLGCSSTLNYLTTALINDYEPSVRPVCPGFETTQVTVDMAIRQLISLNEPEQVALFNIWMRLGWNDCHLVWNPDAFDGIDISEEFYGFDSFRALIHFDGNVTYNFPTKVEASCPIDVSRFPFDRQICDLMFGSWVYNGFQLNVTSRQSNADLSSVKENVEFIIDNAPIVRHELYYGCCAHPFPDVTVYIHLTRKPDYYITNIIIPSVLVTVVASFGFLLPVDSGEKVGLELTVMLAMSVFQLLVADQLPPSADSTPWIAMFFTFTLVLSGGSSLWQVIVLNIHHRGHRTMPPWLKSFILRPLAYVTCVSLPKSVHPFQHSNKQDNTKRQLYQAECNGRSKGQETVKFAGDYYDDDSEFWIQFALVLDRRWIDCLLTWNPSDYDNITDLIVPFDKVWTPDITIYDSVSQEFYGLEKFRANISYDGAINYNFPTVTEIQCQVDVTNFPFDKQMCPLQFGSWIYTGNLLDMNLENDHADLSALKENVEWEIPRVPAVKHVEQYSINSDPFVDLTYNLYLKRKPRFYEANIILPSLIITFLATLGFLLPVESGEKVSLEVTVMLSLTVFQLLVADRLPPSDEARPLLFCYLFIC
;
A
#
# COMPACT_ATOMS: atom_id res chain seq x y z
N MET A 1 65.75 -42.01 1.47
CA MET A 1 64.70 -41.24 2.18
C MET A 1 63.59 -40.83 1.20
N SER A 2 62.70 -41.75 0.80
CA SER A 2 61.54 -41.41 -0.04
C SER A 2 60.43 -42.45 0.09
N LYS A 3 59.87 -42.62 1.31
CA LYS A 3 58.69 -43.47 1.57
C LYS A 3 57.80 -42.99 2.74
N ARG A 4 57.98 -41.76 3.26
CA ARG A 4 57.22 -41.25 4.44
C ARG A 4 56.22 -40.12 4.16
N HIS A 5 56.16 -39.57 2.94
CA HIS A 5 55.22 -38.49 2.61
C HIS A 5 53.87 -38.97 2.05
N GLY A 6 53.75 -40.25 1.65
CA GLY A 6 52.49 -40.81 1.12
C GLY A 6 51.48 -41.23 2.19
N LEU A 7 51.91 -41.44 3.44
CA LEU A 7 51.01 -41.92 4.51
C LEU A 7 50.26 -40.77 5.21
N ILE A 8 50.83 -39.56 5.24
CA ILE A 8 50.24 -38.41 5.94
C ILE A 8 49.09 -37.81 5.11
N LEU A 9 49.17 -37.86 3.77
CA LEU A 9 48.09 -37.36 2.90
C LEU A 9 46.84 -38.26 2.95
N TYR A 10 47.00 -39.58 3.05
CA TYR A 10 45.88 -40.52 3.21
C TYR A 10 45.21 -40.43 4.58
N VAL A 11 45.94 -40.05 5.64
CA VAL A 11 45.35 -39.84 6.97
C VAL A 11 44.54 -38.53 7.03
N ILE A 12 44.95 -37.47 6.32
CA ILE A 12 44.20 -36.21 6.28
C ILE A 12 42.91 -36.36 5.45
N ILE A 13 42.94 -37.12 4.34
CA ILE A 13 41.74 -37.43 3.54
C ILE A 13 40.81 -38.41 4.30
N GLY A 14 41.37 -39.30 5.13
CA GLY A 14 40.61 -40.23 5.96
C GLY A 14 39.88 -39.60 7.16
N ILE A 15 40.32 -38.43 7.64
CA ILE A 15 39.69 -37.74 8.77
C ILE A 15 38.44 -36.95 8.32
N CYS A 16 38.35 -36.51 7.06
CA CYS A 16 37.14 -35.85 6.55
C CYS A 16 35.95 -36.80 6.39
N ARG A 17 36.16 -38.13 6.29
CA ARG A 17 35.06 -39.12 6.17
C ARG A 17 34.43 -39.53 7.51
N LEU A 18 34.99 -39.11 8.64
CA LEU A 18 34.54 -39.50 9.98
C LEU A 18 33.77 -38.39 10.72
N GLY A 19 33.48 -37.27 10.05
CA GLY A 19 32.97 -36.05 10.69
C GLY A 19 31.63 -35.50 10.19
N CYS A 20 30.88 -36.21 9.35
CA CYS A 20 29.45 -35.91 9.14
C CYS A 20 28.66 -37.10 9.62
N SER A 21 28.33 -37.09 10.91
CA SER A 21 27.60 -38.16 11.55
C SER A 21 26.12 -38.06 11.20
N SER A 22 25.56 -39.19 10.76
CA SER A 22 24.13 -39.44 10.53
C SER A 22 23.30 -39.47 11.82
N THR A 23 23.80 -38.88 12.91
CA THR A 23 23.18 -38.89 14.25
C THR A 23 21.90 -38.07 14.27
N LEU A 24 21.81 -37.00 13.47
CA LEU A 24 20.60 -36.19 13.34
C LEU A 24 19.47 -37.01 12.70
N ASN A 25 19.73 -37.66 11.56
CA ASN A 25 18.75 -38.56 10.91
C ASN A 25 18.33 -39.72 11.84
N TYR A 26 19.25 -40.22 12.66
CA TYR A 26 18.94 -41.24 13.66
C TYR A 26 18.06 -40.69 14.78
N LEU A 27 18.36 -39.50 15.30
CA LEU A 27 17.55 -38.80 16.28
C LEU A 27 16.13 -38.56 15.76
N THR A 28 15.99 -38.04 14.55
CA THR A 28 14.67 -37.73 13.98
C THR A 28 13.88 -38.97 13.67
N THR A 29 14.51 -40.02 13.14
CA THR A 29 13.86 -41.33 13.01
C THR A 29 13.42 -41.87 14.39
N ALA A 30 14.25 -41.72 15.42
CA ALA A 30 13.92 -42.17 16.77
C ALA A 30 12.76 -41.38 17.41
N LEU A 31 12.68 -40.06 17.15
CA LEU A 31 11.60 -39.21 17.63
C LEU A 31 10.29 -39.44 16.85
N ILE A 32 10.36 -39.68 15.53
CA ILE A 32 9.18 -39.72 14.65
C ILE A 32 8.52 -41.10 14.59
N ASN A 33 9.27 -42.19 14.74
CA ASN A 33 8.76 -43.55 14.46
C ASN A 33 7.45 -43.91 15.19
N ASP A 34 7.25 -43.42 16.41
CA ASP A 34 6.05 -43.67 17.23
C ASP A 34 5.31 -42.36 17.58
N TYR A 35 5.64 -41.25 16.93
CA TYR A 35 4.98 -39.96 17.16
C TYR A 35 3.76 -39.81 16.25
N GLU A 36 2.61 -39.49 16.85
CA GLU A 36 1.34 -39.30 16.14
C GLU A 36 0.99 -37.79 16.11
N PRO A 37 1.19 -37.08 14.99
CA PRO A 37 1.00 -35.63 14.92
C PRO A 37 -0.44 -35.17 15.12
N SER A 38 -1.41 -36.09 14.98
CA SER A 38 -2.84 -35.79 15.16
C SER A 38 -3.27 -35.73 16.63
N VAL A 39 -2.41 -36.17 17.55
CA VAL A 39 -2.70 -36.23 18.98
C VAL A 39 -2.13 -35.02 19.69
N ARG A 40 -2.96 -34.36 20.52
CA ARG A 40 -2.53 -33.24 21.35
C ARG A 40 -1.46 -33.70 22.35
N PRO A 41 -0.31 -32.99 22.48
CA PRO A 41 0.68 -33.32 23.49
C PRO A 41 0.19 -32.90 24.88
N VAL A 42 -0.04 -33.90 25.74
CA VAL A 42 -0.51 -33.72 27.12
C VAL A 42 0.54 -34.29 28.06
N CYS A 43 1.25 -33.40 28.74
CA CYS A 43 2.39 -33.81 29.54
C CYS A 43 2.01 -34.24 30.95
N PRO A 44 2.76 -35.19 31.56
CA PRO A 44 2.44 -35.69 32.89
C PRO A 44 2.35 -34.53 33.91
N GLY A 45 1.18 -34.39 34.55
CA GLY A 45 0.92 -33.32 35.51
C GLY A 45 0.22 -32.07 34.96
N PHE A 46 -0.01 -31.98 33.65
CA PHE A 46 -0.77 -30.91 33.00
C PHE A 46 -1.93 -31.49 32.19
N GLU A 47 -3.17 -31.11 32.51
CA GLU A 47 -4.35 -31.53 31.73
C GLU A 47 -4.56 -30.65 30.48
N THR A 48 -4.08 -29.40 30.55
CA THR A 48 -4.18 -28.37 29.51
C THR A 48 -2.84 -28.20 28.78
N THR A 49 -2.89 -28.09 27.46
CA THR A 49 -1.71 -27.71 26.66
C THR A 49 -1.61 -26.19 26.65
N GLN A 50 -0.47 -25.65 27.10
CA GLN A 50 -0.21 -24.22 27.13
C GLN A 50 0.42 -23.79 25.82
N VAL A 51 -0.23 -22.87 25.11
CA VAL A 51 0.27 -22.30 23.86
C VAL A 51 0.49 -20.81 24.07
N THR A 52 1.72 -20.35 23.83
CA THR A 52 2.05 -18.93 23.80
C THR A 52 1.95 -18.42 22.37
N VAL A 53 1.15 -17.39 22.15
CA VAL A 53 0.98 -16.66 20.89
C VAL A 53 1.54 -15.26 21.09
N ASP A 54 2.60 -14.96 20.35
CA ASP A 54 3.15 -13.61 20.23
C ASP A 54 3.22 -13.23 18.75
N MET A 55 3.26 -11.95 18.44
CA MET A 55 3.42 -11.46 17.08
C MET A 55 4.34 -10.25 17.01
N ALA A 56 5.06 -10.14 15.90
CA ALA A 56 5.73 -8.91 15.50
C ALA A 56 5.06 -8.35 14.25
N ILE A 57 4.73 -7.07 14.26
CA ILE A 57 4.21 -6.40 13.06
C ILE A 57 5.42 -5.98 12.25
N ARG A 58 5.50 -6.44 11.00
CA ARG A 58 6.55 -6.00 10.08
C ARG A 58 6.07 -4.82 9.26
N GLN A 59 4.82 -4.84 8.82
CA GLN A 59 4.33 -3.81 7.92
C GLN A 59 2.80 -3.75 7.88
N LEU A 60 2.26 -2.54 7.80
CA LEU A 60 0.93 -2.29 7.24
C LEU A 60 1.08 -2.17 5.72
N ILE A 61 0.56 -3.15 4.98
CA ILE A 61 0.64 -3.22 3.52
C ILE A 61 -0.32 -2.18 2.93
N SER A 62 -1.60 -2.30 3.28
CA SER A 62 -2.67 -1.41 2.84
C SER A 62 -3.80 -1.37 3.86
N LEU A 63 -4.58 -0.29 3.81
CA LEU A 63 -5.83 -0.14 4.52
C LEU A 63 -6.87 0.31 3.49
N ASN A 64 -7.71 -0.61 3.04
CA ASN A 64 -8.81 -0.29 2.15
C ASN A 64 -9.99 0.20 3.00
N GLU A 65 -10.14 1.51 3.14
CA GLU A 65 -11.22 2.06 3.95
C GLU A 65 -12.61 1.78 3.39
N PRO A 66 -12.87 1.87 2.07
CA PRO A 66 -14.15 1.50 1.49
C PRO A 66 -14.59 0.05 1.79
N GLU A 67 -13.66 -0.90 1.72
CA GLU A 67 -13.93 -2.31 1.99
C GLU A 67 -13.82 -2.68 3.47
N GLN A 68 -13.27 -1.79 4.30
CA GLN A 68 -13.02 -2.00 5.73
C GLN A 68 -12.08 -3.19 5.99
N VAL A 69 -11.03 -3.31 5.18
CA VAL A 69 -10.03 -4.37 5.27
C VAL A 69 -8.63 -3.77 5.41
N ALA A 70 -7.88 -4.26 6.39
CA ALA A 70 -6.48 -3.92 6.60
C ALA A 70 -5.60 -5.14 6.32
N LEU A 71 -4.60 -4.96 5.46
CA LEU A 71 -3.62 -6.00 5.13
C LEU A 71 -2.34 -5.77 5.92
N PHE A 72 -1.97 -6.75 6.76
CA PHE A 72 -0.74 -6.69 7.54
C PHE A 72 0.22 -7.82 7.13
N ASN A 73 1.51 -7.50 7.05
CA ASN A 73 2.57 -8.50 7.10
C ASN A 73 3.00 -8.68 8.55
N ILE A 74 2.75 -9.84 9.11
CA ILE A 74 3.07 -10.15 10.50
C ILE A 74 3.98 -11.36 10.60
N TRP A 75 4.79 -11.37 11.63
CA TRP A 75 5.56 -12.54 12.02
C TRP A 75 4.90 -13.18 13.23
N MET A 76 4.31 -14.35 13.02
CA MET A 76 3.69 -15.13 14.08
C MET A 76 4.74 -15.93 14.82
N ARG A 77 4.68 -15.90 16.15
CA ARG A 77 5.57 -16.64 17.05
C ARG A 77 4.72 -17.50 17.98
N LEU A 78 4.68 -18.80 17.70
CA LEU A 78 4.00 -19.78 18.52
C LEU A 78 5.03 -20.53 19.36
N GLY A 79 4.66 -20.86 20.60
CA GLY A 79 5.46 -21.70 21.46
C GLY A 79 4.60 -22.63 22.30
N TRP A 80 5.00 -23.88 22.40
CA TRP A 80 4.36 -24.86 23.29
C TRP A 80 5.38 -25.88 23.76
N ASN A 81 4.99 -26.73 24.70
CA ASN A 81 5.84 -27.81 25.19
C ASN A 81 5.27 -29.16 24.74
N ASP A 82 6.13 -30.02 24.19
CA ASP A 82 5.82 -31.37 23.77
C ASP A 82 6.77 -32.38 24.44
N CYS A 83 6.24 -33.09 25.43
CA CYS A 83 6.94 -34.12 26.18
C CYS A 83 7.21 -35.41 25.39
N HIS A 84 6.62 -35.59 24.21
CA HIS A 84 6.95 -36.71 23.34
C HIS A 84 8.21 -36.43 22.50
N LEU A 85 8.60 -35.17 22.37
CA LEU A 85 9.73 -34.71 21.56
C LEU A 85 10.93 -34.30 22.44
N VAL A 86 11.33 -35.17 23.36
CA VAL A 86 12.41 -34.95 24.34
C VAL A 86 13.54 -35.94 24.11
N TRP A 87 14.79 -35.49 24.15
CA TRP A 87 15.96 -36.37 24.07
C TRP A 87 17.11 -35.87 24.95
N ASN A 88 18.12 -36.72 25.13
CA ASN A 88 19.35 -36.35 25.84
C ASN A 88 20.43 -35.97 24.82
N PRO A 89 20.90 -34.70 24.79
CA PRO A 89 21.93 -34.27 23.85
C PRO A 89 23.22 -35.12 23.89
N ASP A 90 23.63 -35.56 25.09
CA ASP A 90 24.84 -36.38 25.28
C ASP A 90 24.78 -37.72 24.52
N ALA A 91 23.58 -38.22 24.23
CA ALA A 91 23.37 -39.46 23.50
C ALA A 91 23.39 -39.28 21.97
N PHE A 92 23.30 -38.04 21.49
CA PHE A 92 23.19 -37.70 20.06
C PHE A 92 24.21 -36.60 19.69
N ASP A 93 25.48 -36.81 20.02
CA ASP A 93 26.60 -35.92 19.67
C ASP A 93 26.44 -34.44 20.10
N GLY A 94 25.68 -34.18 21.17
CA GLY A 94 25.45 -32.82 21.67
C GLY A 94 24.45 -32.01 20.84
N ILE A 95 23.56 -32.68 20.10
CA ILE A 95 22.47 -32.01 19.37
C ILE A 95 21.46 -31.48 20.39
N ASP A 96 21.35 -30.16 20.50
CA ASP A 96 20.42 -29.49 21.41
C ASP A 96 19.11 -29.05 20.72
N ILE A 97 19.09 -29.03 19.38
CA ILE A 97 17.99 -28.53 18.56
C ILE A 97 17.77 -29.45 17.35
N SER A 98 16.50 -29.73 17.01
CA SER A 98 16.09 -30.48 15.82
C SER A 98 15.17 -29.63 14.94
N GLU A 99 15.40 -29.70 13.62
CA GLU A 99 14.77 -28.81 12.60
C GLU A 99 13.91 -29.58 11.57
N GLU A 100 13.78 -30.90 11.69
CA GLU A 100 13.12 -31.75 10.68
C GLU A 100 11.59 -31.80 10.78
N PHE A 101 10.98 -31.07 11.72
CA PHE A 101 9.55 -31.12 11.93
C PHE A 101 8.84 -30.00 11.17
N TYR A 102 7.89 -30.38 10.32
CA TYR A 102 7.07 -29.46 9.53
C TYR A 102 5.79 -29.09 10.29
N GLY A 103 5.48 -27.79 10.34
CA GLY A 103 4.24 -27.24 10.86
C GLY A 103 3.15 -27.06 9.78
N PHE A 104 2.19 -26.17 10.06
CA PHE A 104 1.15 -25.74 9.12
C PHE A 104 1.75 -24.84 8.01
N ASP A 105 1.47 -25.10 6.73
CA ASP A 105 2.10 -24.43 5.56
C ASP A 105 3.60 -24.73 5.35
N SER A 106 4.08 -25.94 5.67
CA SER A 106 5.43 -26.41 5.28
C SER A 106 6.62 -25.63 5.88
N PHE A 107 6.41 -24.69 6.80
CA PHE A 107 7.50 -24.09 7.58
C PHE A 107 8.02 -25.05 8.64
N ARG A 108 9.31 -24.93 8.99
CA ARG A 108 9.95 -25.80 9.98
C ARG A 108 9.76 -25.27 11.40
N ALA A 109 9.45 -26.16 12.32
CA ALA A 109 9.45 -25.90 13.75
C ALA A 109 10.83 -26.21 14.34
N LEU A 110 11.28 -25.35 15.24
CA LEU A 110 12.49 -25.57 16.02
C LEU A 110 12.11 -26.26 17.32
N ILE A 111 12.59 -27.48 17.51
CA ILE A 111 12.35 -28.25 18.73
C ILE A 111 13.65 -28.30 19.51
N HIS A 112 13.57 -27.95 20.79
CA HIS A 112 14.67 -28.08 21.73
C HIS A 112 14.66 -29.44 22.42
N PHE A 113 15.83 -29.88 22.89
CA PHE A 113 16.00 -31.18 23.54
C PHE A 113 15.09 -31.42 24.76
N ASP A 114 14.61 -30.34 25.38
CA ASP A 114 13.73 -30.34 26.56
C ASP A 114 12.23 -30.45 26.21
N GLY A 115 11.88 -30.53 24.93
CA GLY A 115 10.51 -30.59 24.43
C GLY A 115 9.88 -29.23 24.15
N ASN A 116 10.59 -28.13 24.39
CA ASN A 116 10.09 -26.80 24.02
C ASN A 116 10.09 -26.65 22.49
N VAL A 117 8.92 -26.38 21.93
CA VAL A 117 8.72 -26.19 20.50
C VAL A 117 8.48 -24.73 20.22
N THR A 118 9.25 -24.17 19.29
CA THR A 118 9.06 -22.81 18.77
C THR A 118 8.73 -22.88 17.29
N TYR A 119 7.63 -22.23 16.93
CA TYR A 119 7.13 -22.22 15.57
C TYR A 119 6.89 -20.79 15.13
N ASN A 120 7.82 -20.30 14.32
CA ASN A 120 7.86 -18.92 13.85
C ASN A 120 7.63 -18.92 12.35
N PHE A 121 6.62 -18.20 11.88
CA PHE A 121 6.33 -18.12 10.45
C PHE A 121 5.83 -16.72 10.06
N PRO A 122 6.32 -16.17 8.94
CA PRO A 122 5.76 -14.96 8.38
C PRO A 122 4.39 -15.27 7.76
N THR A 123 3.44 -14.36 7.89
CA THR A 123 2.17 -14.49 7.18
C THR A 123 1.53 -13.13 6.94
N LYS A 124 0.74 -13.07 5.87
CA LYS A 124 -0.19 -11.97 5.67
C LYS A 124 -1.49 -12.27 6.36
N VAL A 125 -2.01 -11.26 7.04
CA VAL A 125 -3.35 -11.35 7.63
C VAL A 125 -4.20 -10.21 7.09
N GLU A 126 -5.35 -10.60 6.57
CA GLU A 126 -6.43 -9.68 6.22
C GLU A 126 -7.30 -9.51 7.46
N ALA A 127 -7.26 -8.33 8.05
CA ALA A 127 -8.06 -7.97 9.20
C ALA A 127 -9.30 -7.21 8.74
N SER A 128 -10.49 -7.61 9.20
CA SER A 128 -11.64 -6.73 9.11
C SER A 128 -11.43 -5.58 10.10
N CYS A 129 -11.39 -4.35 9.59
CA CYS A 129 -11.09 -3.17 10.40
C CYS A 129 -12.23 -2.16 10.26
N PRO A 130 -13.08 -2.00 11.30
CA PRO A 130 -14.16 -1.02 11.26
C PRO A 130 -13.57 0.39 11.29
N ILE A 131 -13.76 1.14 10.20
CA ILE A 131 -13.19 2.47 10.02
C ILE A 131 -14.15 3.56 10.54
N ASP A 132 -13.64 4.44 11.41
CA ASP A 132 -14.33 5.67 11.85
C ASP A 132 -13.72 6.90 11.14
N VAL A 133 -14.43 7.42 10.14
CA VAL A 133 -14.04 8.60 9.34
C VAL A 133 -14.68 9.91 9.83
N SER A 134 -15.28 9.93 11.03
CA SER A 134 -15.97 11.11 11.56
C SER A 134 -15.08 12.38 11.57
N ARG A 135 -13.79 12.22 11.85
CA ARG A 135 -12.77 13.29 11.96
C ARG A 135 -11.76 13.33 10.82
N PHE A 136 -12.04 12.69 9.70
CA PHE A 136 -11.15 12.68 8.54
C PHE A 136 -10.65 14.10 8.18
N PRO A 137 -9.34 14.30 7.91
CA PRO A 137 -8.23 13.33 7.85
C PRO A 137 -7.44 13.19 9.17
N PHE A 138 -7.96 13.70 10.29
CA PHE A 138 -7.33 13.64 11.62
C PHE A 138 -7.88 12.47 12.45
N ASP A 139 -8.15 11.37 11.79
CA ASP A 139 -8.76 10.16 12.33
C ASP A 139 -7.73 9.22 12.97
N ARG A 140 -8.23 8.35 13.84
CA ARG A 140 -7.48 7.25 14.44
C ARG A 140 -8.31 5.99 14.28
N GLN A 141 -7.66 4.94 13.80
CA GLN A 141 -8.29 3.65 13.55
C GLN A 141 -7.77 2.60 14.52
N ILE A 142 -8.62 1.64 14.86
CA ILE A 142 -8.27 0.50 15.69
C ILE A 142 -8.71 -0.74 14.94
N CYS A 143 -7.73 -1.52 14.48
CA CYS A 143 -7.97 -2.81 13.84
C CYS A 143 -7.59 -3.91 14.83
N ASP A 144 -8.41 -4.96 14.97
CA ASP A 144 -8.13 -6.06 15.87
C ASP A 144 -7.85 -7.38 15.13
N LEU A 145 -6.88 -8.13 15.66
CA LEU A 145 -6.53 -9.47 15.22
C LEU A 145 -6.77 -10.45 16.36
N MET A 146 -7.71 -11.39 16.17
CA MET A 146 -8.07 -12.37 17.19
C MET A 146 -7.47 -13.75 16.88
N PHE A 147 -6.62 -14.23 17.78
CA PHE A 147 -5.98 -15.55 17.68
C PHE A 147 -6.51 -16.48 18.77
N GLY A 148 -7.07 -17.61 18.38
CA GLY A 148 -7.62 -18.59 19.31
C GLY A 148 -7.70 -19.99 18.70
N SER A 149 -7.99 -20.99 19.52
CA SER A 149 -8.23 -22.35 19.02
C SER A 149 -9.65 -22.47 18.48
N TRP A 150 -9.79 -23.02 17.27
CA TRP A 150 -11.10 -23.27 16.66
C TRP A 150 -11.82 -24.48 17.24
N VAL A 151 -11.07 -25.53 17.60
CA VAL A 151 -11.62 -26.84 18.00
C VAL A 151 -11.56 -27.05 19.51
N TYR A 152 -10.49 -26.61 20.16
CA TYR A 152 -10.25 -26.87 21.57
C TYR A 152 -10.76 -25.74 22.44
N ASN A 153 -11.41 -26.10 23.55
CA ASN A 153 -11.80 -25.13 24.58
C ASN A 153 -10.65 -24.87 25.57
N GLY A 154 -10.84 -23.91 26.49
CA GLY A 154 -9.85 -23.48 27.46
C GLY A 154 -9.40 -24.53 28.47
N PHE A 155 -10.16 -25.61 28.66
CA PHE A 155 -9.75 -26.74 29.50
C PHE A 155 -8.85 -27.74 28.77
N GLN A 156 -8.78 -27.68 27.45
CA GLN A 156 -7.93 -28.55 26.64
C GLN A 156 -6.70 -27.79 26.14
N LEU A 157 -6.90 -26.57 25.64
CA LEU A 157 -5.84 -25.73 25.11
C LEU A 157 -5.99 -24.33 25.69
N ASN A 158 -4.96 -23.89 26.41
CA ASN A 158 -4.92 -22.56 26.98
C ASN A 158 -3.99 -21.67 26.15
N VAL A 159 -4.57 -20.66 25.52
CA VAL A 159 -3.82 -19.66 24.74
C VAL A 159 -3.45 -18.51 25.66
N THR A 160 -2.18 -18.11 25.63
CA THR A 160 -1.62 -16.98 26.39
C THR A 160 -0.61 -16.20 25.54
N SER A 161 -0.20 -15.02 25.96
CA SER A 161 0.89 -14.27 25.31
C SER A 161 1.98 -13.97 26.34
N ARG A 162 3.24 -13.93 25.90
CA ARG A 162 4.40 -13.62 26.75
C ARG A 162 4.56 -12.11 26.92
N GLN A 163 4.07 -11.33 25.97
CA GLN A 163 4.18 -9.88 25.92
C GLN A 163 2.81 -9.22 26.13
N SER A 164 2.79 -8.00 26.66
CA SER A 164 1.57 -7.19 26.76
C SER A 164 1.29 -6.36 25.51
N ASN A 165 2.22 -6.35 24.56
CA ASN A 165 2.21 -5.53 23.36
C ASN A 165 2.86 -6.31 22.23
N ALA A 166 2.39 -6.14 20.99
CA ALA A 166 3.08 -6.73 19.84
C ALA A 166 4.45 -6.07 19.65
N ASP A 167 5.38 -6.83 19.09
CA ASP A 167 6.72 -6.37 18.80
C ASP A 167 6.70 -5.43 17.58
N LEU A 168 6.99 -4.15 17.82
CA LEU A 168 7.02 -3.09 16.81
C LEU A 168 8.45 -2.69 16.40
N SER A 169 9.48 -3.39 16.89
CA SER A 169 10.90 -3.02 16.72
C SER A 169 11.37 -3.03 15.27
N SER A 170 10.70 -3.80 14.43
CA SER A 170 11.04 -4.03 13.03
C SER A 170 9.91 -3.65 12.08
N VAL A 171 9.03 -2.75 12.53
CA VAL A 171 7.98 -2.18 11.71
C VAL A 171 8.60 -1.27 10.66
N LYS A 172 8.30 -1.55 9.40
CA LYS A 172 8.56 -0.67 8.27
C LYS A 172 7.60 0.51 8.33
N GLU A 173 8.14 1.72 8.20
CA GLU A 173 7.34 2.93 8.21
C GLU A 173 6.43 2.99 6.98
N ASN A 174 5.15 3.29 7.20
CA ASN A 174 4.17 3.49 6.14
C ASN A 174 4.05 4.99 5.79
N VAL A 175 3.80 5.26 4.50
CA VAL A 175 3.76 6.63 3.96
C VAL A 175 2.54 7.42 4.41
N GLU A 176 1.46 6.74 4.78
CA GLU A 176 0.16 7.32 5.08
C GLU A 176 -0.28 7.11 6.53
N PHE A 177 0.05 5.96 7.14
CA PHE A 177 -0.34 5.64 8.51
C PHE A 177 0.86 5.42 9.42
N ILE A 178 0.66 5.71 10.70
CA ILE A 178 1.61 5.44 11.78
C ILE A 178 0.99 4.40 12.69
N ILE A 179 1.72 3.31 12.97
CA ILE A 179 1.34 2.34 13.98
C ILE A 179 1.84 2.86 15.33
N ASP A 180 0.94 3.40 16.15
CA ASP A 180 1.29 4.01 17.44
C ASP A 180 1.60 2.96 18.52
N ASN A 181 0.75 1.93 18.58
CA ASN A 181 0.82 0.88 19.60
C ASN A 181 -0.01 -0.34 19.18
N ALA A 182 0.27 -1.51 19.78
CA ALA A 182 -0.42 -2.76 19.44
C ALA A 182 -0.69 -3.66 20.67
N PRO A 183 -1.47 -3.19 21.68
CA PRO A 183 -1.67 -3.92 22.92
C PRO A 183 -2.33 -5.28 22.71
N ILE A 184 -1.87 -6.25 23.50
CA ILE A 184 -2.35 -7.64 23.49
C ILE A 184 -3.26 -7.86 24.71
N VAL A 185 -4.49 -8.31 24.46
CA VAL A 185 -5.49 -8.59 25.49
C VAL A 185 -5.98 -10.03 25.34
N ARG A 186 -6.04 -10.76 26.45
CA ARG A 186 -6.60 -12.11 26.48
C ARG A 186 -8.07 -12.06 26.89
N HIS A 187 -8.92 -12.74 26.13
CA HIS A 187 -10.33 -12.91 26.45
C HIS A 187 -10.65 -14.39 26.72
N GLU A 188 -11.73 -14.63 27.47
CA GLU A 188 -12.32 -15.95 27.66
C GLU A 188 -13.81 -15.84 27.31
N LEU A 189 -14.17 -16.33 26.13
CA LEU A 189 -15.50 -16.17 25.57
C LEU A 189 -16.31 -17.45 25.72
N TYR A 190 -17.59 -17.30 26.09
CA TYR A 190 -18.57 -18.38 26.07
C TYR A 190 -19.47 -18.22 24.85
N TYR A 191 -19.31 -19.11 23.87
CA TYR A 191 -20.11 -19.09 22.65
C TYR A 191 -21.44 -19.83 22.85
N GLY A 192 -22.50 -19.38 22.17
CA GLY A 192 -23.84 -19.98 22.29
C GLY A 192 -23.93 -21.46 21.90
N CYS A 193 -22.95 -21.98 21.14
CA CYS A 193 -22.88 -23.40 20.80
C CYS A 193 -22.51 -24.29 21.99
N CYS A 194 -21.77 -23.75 22.97
CA CYS A 194 -20.85 -24.55 23.76
C CYS A 194 -20.81 -24.07 25.22
N ALA A 195 -20.83 -25.02 26.17
CA ALA A 195 -20.89 -24.71 27.61
C ALA A 195 -19.52 -24.36 28.25
N HIS A 196 -18.45 -24.37 27.46
CA HIS A 196 -17.07 -24.19 27.92
C HIS A 196 -16.47 -22.90 27.35
N PRO A 197 -15.55 -22.24 28.08
CA PRO A 197 -14.90 -21.03 27.60
C PRO A 197 -13.89 -21.36 26.50
N PHE A 198 -13.78 -20.47 25.53
CA PHE A 198 -12.77 -20.49 24.49
C PHE A 198 -11.85 -19.28 24.72
N PRO A 199 -10.58 -19.51 25.10
CA PRO A 199 -9.63 -18.44 25.29
C PRO A 199 -9.07 -17.99 23.94
N ASP A 200 -9.02 -16.67 23.76
CA ASP A 200 -8.40 -16.03 22.61
C ASP A 200 -7.47 -14.90 23.08
N VAL A 201 -6.52 -14.56 22.21
CA VAL A 201 -5.60 -13.44 22.36
C VAL A 201 -5.90 -12.48 21.23
N THR A 202 -6.42 -11.30 21.57
CA THR A 202 -6.73 -10.23 20.63
C THR A 202 -5.64 -9.17 20.67
N VAL A 203 -5.12 -8.78 19.51
CA VAL A 203 -4.15 -7.70 19.35
C VAL A 203 -4.86 -6.50 18.73
N TYR A 204 -4.88 -5.38 19.45
CA TYR A 204 -5.50 -4.14 18.97
C TYR A 204 -4.44 -3.22 18.36
N ILE A 205 -4.42 -3.10 17.05
CA ILE A 205 -3.46 -2.27 16.30
C ILE A 205 -4.03 -0.86 16.20
N HIS A 206 -3.36 0.10 16.83
CA HIS A 206 -3.74 1.51 16.79
C HIS A 206 -3.02 2.22 15.64
N LEU A 207 -3.79 2.75 14.69
CA LEU A 207 -3.30 3.46 13.51
C LEU A 207 -3.68 4.94 13.59
N THR A 208 -2.74 5.83 13.29
CA THR A 208 -2.99 7.27 13.13
C THR A 208 -2.63 7.70 11.71
N ARG A 209 -3.54 8.44 11.04
CA ARG A 209 -3.31 8.96 9.68
C ARG A 209 -2.39 10.19 9.69
N LYS A 210 -1.51 10.26 8.69
CA LYS A 210 -0.70 11.43 8.32
C LYS A 210 -1.56 12.41 7.48
N PRO A 211 -1.92 13.62 7.99
CA PRO A 211 -2.99 14.42 7.40
C PRO A 211 -2.54 15.40 6.31
N ASP A 212 -1.24 15.65 6.10
CA ASP A 212 -0.78 16.81 5.31
C ASP A 212 -1.17 16.69 3.83
N TYR A 213 -1.13 15.48 3.27
CA TYR A 213 -1.61 15.20 1.91
C TYR A 213 -3.06 15.68 1.70
N TYR A 214 -3.97 15.30 2.60
CA TYR A 214 -5.39 15.64 2.51
C TYR A 214 -5.66 17.12 2.79
N ILE A 215 -4.93 17.72 3.72
CA ILE A 215 -5.03 19.16 4.00
C ILE A 215 -4.68 19.95 2.73
N THR A 216 -3.58 19.60 2.07
CA THR A 216 -3.06 20.36 0.92
C THR A 216 -3.84 20.15 -0.36
N ASN A 217 -4.27 18.92 -0.65
CA ASN A 217 -4.93 18.60 -1.92
C ASN A 217 -6.46 18.67 -1.85
N ILE A 218 -7.07 18.53 -0.68
CA ILE A 218 -8.54 18.53 -0.53
C ILE A 218 -9.02 19.76 0.23
N ILE A 219 -8.53 20.00 1.44
CA ILE A 219 -9.09 21.04 2.33
C ILE A 219 -8.76 22.45 1.83
N ILE A 220 -7.50 22.75 1.54
CA ILE A 220 -7.06 24.09 1.11
C ILE A 220 -7.79 24.54 -0.17
N PRO A 221 -7.84 23.74 -1.27
CA PRO A 221 -8.54 24.13 -2.48
C PRO A 221 -10.04 24.35 -2.27
N SER A 222 -10.69 23.50 -1.46
CA SER A 222 -12.12 23.60 -1.18
C SER A 222 -12.46 24.89 -0.42
N VAL A 223 -11.62 25.30 0.53
CA VAL A 223 -11.76 26.59 1.23
C VAL A 223 -11.56 27.76 0.27
N LEU A 224 -10.55 27.70 -0.61
CA LEU A 224 -10.30 28.75 -1.61
C LEU A 224 -11.47 28.93 -2.58
N VAL A 225 -12.04 27.83 -3.11
CA VAL A 225 -13.22 27.85 -3.98
C VAL A 225 -14.43 28.44 -3.25
N THR A 226 -14.62 28.12 -1.96
CA THR A 226 -15.70 28.69 -1.13
C THR A 226 -15.53 30.20 -0.92
N VAL A 227 -14.29 30.68 -0.79
CA VAL A 227 -13.99 32.12 -0.72
C VAL A 227 -14.31 32.81 -2.05
N VAL A 228 -13.93 32.22 -3.19
CA VAL A 228 -14.27 32.73 -4.53
C VAL A 228 -15.79 32.83 -4.74
N ALA A 229 -16.55 31.84 -4.25
CA ALA A 229 -18.02 31.85 -4.29
C ALA A 229 -18.60 33.14 -3.67
N SER A 230 -18.04 33.57 -2.54
CA SER A 230 -18.49 34.76 -1.81
C SER A 230 -18.26 36.05 -2.61
N PHE A 231 -17.20 36.11 -3.44
CA PHE A 231 -16.93 37.25 -4.32
C PHE A 231 -17.92 37.37 -5.49
N GLY A 232 -18.65 36.31 -5.84
CA GLY A 232 -19.66 36.36 -6.91
C GLY A 232 -20.78 37.37 -6.65
N PHE A 233 -21.11 37.63 -5.38
CA PHE A 233 -22.08 38.65 -5.02
C PHE A 233 -21.61 40.08 -5.31
N LEU A 234 -20.29 40.32 -5.23
CA LEU A 234 -19.67 41.62 -5.47
C LEU A 234 -19.55 41.95 -6.98
N LEU A 235 -19.68 40.94 -7.85
CA LEU A 235 -19.64 41.15 -9.29
C LEU A 235 -20.87 41.96 -9.75
N PRO A 236 -20.68 43.07 -10.50
CA PRO A 236 -21.78 43.84 -11.06
C PRO A 236 -22.58 43.01 -12.07
N VAL A 237 -23.89 43.27 -12.14
CA VAL A 237 -24.82 42.51 -12.99
C VAL A 237 -24.57 42.77 -14.48
N ASP A 238 -24.00 43.92 -14.82
CA ASP A 238 -23.68 44.32 -16.20
C ASP A 238 -22.57 43.47 -16.84
N SER A 239 -21.80 42.71 -16.05
CA SER A 239 -20.72 41.85 -16.56
C SER A 239 -21.21 40.60 -17.29
N GLY A 240 -22.48 40.19 -17.14
CA GLY A 240 -23.02 38.97 -17.74
C GLY A 240 -22.55 37.64 -17.12
N GLU A 241 -21.33 37.60 -16.55
CA GLU A 241 -20.70 36.37 -16.02
C GLU A 241 -21.05 36.01 -14.58
N LYS A 242 -21.96 36.76 -13.95
CA LYS A 242 -22.29 36.58 -12.53
C LYS A 242 -22.78 35.16 -12.20
N VAL A 243 -23.69 34.64 -13.04
CA VAL A 243 -24.23 33.27 -12.89
C VAL A 243 -23.23 32.21 -13.36
N GLY A 244 -22.42 32.52 -14.38
CA GLY A 244 -21.39 31.61 -14.88
C GLY A 244 -20.37 31.26 -13.80
N LEU A 245 -19.85 32.27 -13.09
CA LEU A 245 -18.95 32.11 -11.95
C LEU A 245 -19.52 31.19 -10.86
N GLU A 246 -20.80 31.31 -10.54
CA GLU A 246 -21.38 30.54 -9.44
C GLU A 246 -21.71 29.09 -9.84
N LEU A 247 -22.08 28.87 -11.10
CA LEU A 247 -22.26 27.53 -11.65
C LEU A 247 -20.93 26.76 -11.74
N THR A 248 -19.83 27.42 -12.13
CA THR A 248 -18.50 26.77 -12.18
C THR A 248 -18.00 26.40 -10.79
N VAL A 249 -18.19 27.27 -9.80
CA VAL A 249 -17.91 26.97 -8.38
C VAL A 249 -18.74 25.79 -7.87
N MET A 250 -20.04 25.74 -8.20
CA MET A 250 -20.90 24.63 -7.80
C MET A 250 -20.45 23.30 -8.43
N LEU A 251 -20.09 23.31 -9.72
CA LEU A 251 -19.54 22.13 -10.41
C LEU A 251 -18.22 21.68 -9.78
N ALA A 252 -17.31 22.62 -9.47
CA ALA A 252 -16.05 22.33 -8.81
C ALA A 252 -16.27 21.64 -7.45
N MET A 253 -17.15 22.18 -6.61
CA MET A 253 -17.47 21.60 -5.30
C MET A 253 -18.13 20.22 -5.40
N SER A 254 -18.95 19.99 -6.42
CA SER A 254 -19.52 18.65 -6.69
C SER A 254 -18.45 17.64 -7.11
N VAL A 255 -17.45 18.05 -7.90
CA VAL A 255 -16.32 17.19 -8.27
C VAL A 255 -15.48 16.82 -7.05
N PHE A 256 -15.14 17.79 -6.18
CA PHE A 256 -14.43 17.50 -4.93
C PHE A 256 -15.24 16.59 -4.00
N GLN A 257 -16.56 16.79 -3.91
CA GLN A 257 -17.41 15.91 -3.11
C GLN A 257 -17.39 14.47 -3.63
N LEU A 258 -17.50 14.27 -4.94
CA LEU A 258 -17.45 12.93 -5.54
C LEU A 258 -16.11 12.25 -5.28
N LEU A 259 -15.01 12.97 -5.47
CA LEU A 259 -13.66 12.46 -5.19
C LEU A 259 -13.51 12.00 -3.73
N VAL A 260 -14.01 12.78 -2.77
CA VAL A 260 -13.97 12.42 -1.34
C VAL A 260 -14.95 11.29 -1.01
N ALA A 261 -16.09 11.22 -1.69
CA ALA A 261 -17.07 10.15 -1.48
C ALA A 261 -16.55 8.79 -1.97
N ASP A 262 -15.76 8.76 -3.04
CA ASP A 262 -15.17 7.51 -3.56
C ASP A 262 -14.06 6.96 -2.65
N GLN A 263 -13.40 7.83 -1.87
CA GLN A 263 -12.31 7.45 -0.94
C GLN A 263 -12.80 7.01 0.45
N LEU A 264 -14.08 7.21 0.79
CA LEU A 264 -14.60 6.97 2.14
C LEU A 264 -15.58 5.80 2.17
N PRO A 265 -15.60 4.98 3.24
CA PRO A 265 -16.55 3.90 3.36
C PRO A 265 -18.00 4.38 3.38
N PRO A 266 -18.92 3.65 2.73
CA PRO A 266 -20.34 3.90 2.85
C PRO A 266 -20.83 3.47 4.25
N SER A 267 -20.73 4.36 5.23
CA SER A 267 -21.20 4.12 6.60
C SER A 267 -22.42 4.97 6.94
N ALA A 268 -23.39 4.36 7.63
CA ALA A 268 -24.58 5.05 8.12
C ALA A 268 -24.44 5.55 9.56
N ASP A 269 -23.44 5.06 10.29
CA ASP A 269 -23.29 5.30 11.73
C ASP A 269 -22.77 6.70 12.06
N SER A 270 -21.93 7.28 11.19
CA SER A 270 -21.44 8.64 11.36
C SER A 270 -21.20 9.32 10.01
N THR A 271 -21.62 10.57 9.90
CA THR A 271 -21.33 11.41 8.72
C THR A 271 -20.03 12.20 8.94
N PRO A 272 -18.99 12.03 8.11
CA PRO A 272 -17.74 12.77 8.21
C PRO A 272 -17.94 14.29 8.20
N TRP A 273 -17.16 15.01 8.99
CA TRP A 273 -17.26 16.48 9.04
C TRP A 273 -16.96 17.12 7.67
N ILE A 274 -16.05 16.53 6.90
CA ILE A 274 -15.73 16.97 5.54
C ILE A 274 -16.92 16.82 4.59
N ALA A 275 -17.68 15.73 4.67
CA ALA A 275 -18.87 15.50 3.85
C ALA A 275 -19.99 16.49 4.21
N MET A 276 -20.16 16.80 5.49
CA MET A 276 -21.09 17.85 5.94
C MET A 276 -20.68 19.23 5.42
N PHE A 277 -19.38 19.54 5.39
CA PHE A 277 -18.86 20.78 4.82
C PHE A 277 -19.18 20.90 3.33
N PHE A 278 -18.90 19.87 2.52
CA PHE A 278 -19.23 19.85 1.09
C PHE A 278 -20.73 19.96 0.82
N THR A 279 -21.54 19.23 1.60
CA THR A 279 -23.00 19.26 1.45
C THR A 279 -23.55 20.65 1.78
N PHE A 280 -23.09 21.26 2.87
CA PHE A 280 -23.53 22.59 3.28
C PHE A 280 -23.12 23.66 2.27
N THR A 281 -21.87 23.61 1.79
CA THR A 281 -21.36 24.56 0.79
C THR A 281 -22.11 24.45 -0.55
N LEU A 282 -22.45 23.24 -1.00
CA LEU A 282 -23.26 23.03 -2.21
C LEU A 282 -24.70 23.55 -2.09
N VAL A 283 -25.33 23.35 -0.93
CA VAL A 283 -26.67 23.92 -0.68
C VAL A 283 -26.63 25.45 -0.67
N LEU A 284 -25.60 26.04 -0.06
CA LEU A 284 -25.42 27.49 -0.07
C LEU A 284 -25.14 28.03 -1.46
N SER A 285 -24.26 27.41 -2.26
CA SER A 285 -23.96 27.85 -3.63
C SER A 285 -25.18 27.70 -4.55
N GLY A 286 -25.96 26.64 -4.39
CA GLY A 286 -27.22 26.46 -5.11
C GLY A 286 -28.27 27.52 -4.74
N GLY A 287 -28.41 27.81 -3.45
CA GLY A 287 -29.29 28.87 -2.96
C GLY A 287 -28.87 30.26 -3.45
N SER A 288 -27.57 30.52 -3.48
CA SER A 288 -26.99 31.75 -4.01
C SER A 288 -27.24 31.91 -5.51
N SER A 289 -27.04 30.85 -6.29
CA SER A 289 -27.31 30.84 -7.74
C SER A 289 -28.76 31.23 -8.04
N LEU A 290 -29.71 30.65 -7.29
CA LEU A 290 -31.13 30.98 -7.39
C LEU A 290 -31.40 32.45 -7.05
N TRP A 291 -30.77 32.97 -6.00
CA TRP A 291 -30.89 34.38 -5.63
C TRP A 291 -30.38 35.31 -6.73
N GLN A 292 -29.25 34.97 -7.37
CA GLN A 292 -28.71 35.76 -8.47
C GLN A 292 -29.63 35.78 -9.69
N VAL A 293 -30.27 34.67 -10.04
CA VAL A 293 -31.28 34.64 -11.13
C VAL A 293 -32.45 35.58 -10.81
N ILE A 294 -32.87 35.67 -9.54
CA ILE A 294 -33.89 36.63 -9.11
C ILE A 294 -33.38 38.07 -9.26
N VAL A 295 -32.15 38.36 -8.83
CA VAL A 295 -31.54 39.70 -8.97
C VAL A 295 -31.43 40.10 -10.45
N LEU A 296 -31.01 39.18 -11.33
CA LEU A 296 -30.96 39.38 -12.78
C LEU A 296 -32.34 39.66 -13.37
N ASN A 297 -33.37 38.91 -12.96
CA ASN A 297 -34.75 39.15 -13.38
C ASN A 297 -35.21 40.55 -12.94
N ILE A 298 -34.88 40.97 -11.72
CA ILE A 298 -35.22 42.32 -11.22
C ILE A 298 -34.46 43.40 -12.01
N HIS A 299 -33.18 43.19 -12.33
CA HIS A 299 -32.35 44.14 -13.09
C HIS A 299 -32.85 44.34 -14.52
N HIS A 300 -33.17 43.25 -15.23
CA HIS A 300 -33.64 43.29 -16.62
C HIS A 300 -35.15 43.50 -16.77
N ARG A 301 -35.90 43.65 -15.65
CA ARG A 301 -37.27 44.17 -15.71
C ARG A 301 -37.22 45.63 -16.14
N GLY A 302 -37.48 45.87 -17.43
CA GLY A 302 -37.53 47.21 -18.03
C GLY A 302 -38.57 48.16 -17.39
N HIS A 303 -38.84 49.31 -18.03
CA HIS A 303 -39.70 50.38 -17.49
C HIS A 303 -41.14 49.94 -17.15
N ARG A 304 -41.34 49.43 -15.93
CA ARG A 304 -42.65 49.37 -15.26
C ARG A 304 -42.66 50.36 -14.09
N THR A 305 -43.84 50.88 -13.76
CA THR A 305 -44.02 51.74 -12.59
C THR A 305 -43.63 50.98 -11.32
N MET A 306 -42.59 51.46 -10.66
CA MET A 306 -42.07 50.87 -9.44
C MET A 306 -43.12 50.88 -8.32
N PRO A 307 -43.40 49.75 -7.65
CA PRO A 307 -44.38 49.71 -6.57
C PRO A 307 -43.99 50.66 -5.43
N PRO A 308 -44.94 51.46 -4.88
CA PRO A 308 -44.64 52.45 -3.85
C PRO A 308 -44.14 51.84 -2.53
N TRP A 309 -44.55 50.61 -2.21
CA TRP A 309 -44.06 49.90 -1.02
C TRP A 309 -42.56 49.55 -1.12
N LEU A 310 -42.05 49.20 -2.31
CA LEU A 310 -40.65 48.89 -2.56
C LEU A 310 -39.74 50.11 -2.30
N LYS A 311 -40.23 51.33 -2.59
CA LYS A 311 -39.49 52.58 -2.35
C LYS A 311 -39.37 52.92 -0.86
N SER A 312 -40.47 52.76 -0.14
CA SER A 312 -40.56 53.17 1.27
C SER A 312 -39.98 52.13 2.23
N PHE A 313 -40.16 50.84 1.97
CA PHE A 313 -39.78 49.77 2.90
C PHE A 313 -38.44 49.10 2.59
N ILE A 314 -37.96 49.15 1.34
CA ILE A 314 -36.71 48.48 0.95
C ILE A 314 -35.64 49.50 0.59
N LEU A 315 -35.86 50.35 -0.42
CA LEU A 315 -34.80 51.24 -0.93
C LEU A 315 -34.39 52.36 0.03
N ARG A 316 -35.34 52.99 0.75
CA ARG A 316 -35.02 54.06 1.71
C ARG A 316 -34.23 53.56 2.94
N PRO A 317 -34.63 52.47 3.61
CA PRO A 317 -33.85 51.90 4.70
C PRO A 317 -32.50 51.38 4.21
N LEU A 318 -32.46 50.69 3.07
CA LEU A 318 -31.23 50.13 2.54
C LEU A 318 -30.23 51.22 2.16
N ALA A 319 -30.67 52.30 1.51
CA ALA A 319 -29.82 53.46 1.17
C ALA A 319 -29.28 54.20 2.40
N TYR A 320 -30.06 54.22 3.50
CA TYR A 320 -29.61 54.77 4.78
C TYR A 320 -28.54 53.87 5.44
N VAL A 321 -28.69 52.55 5.33
CA VAL A 321 -27.74 51.55 5.89
C VAL A 321 -26.46 51.45 5.05
N THR A 322 -26.55 51.49 3.73
CA THR A 322 -25.39 51.36 2.82
C THR A 322 -24.74 52.69 2.45
N CYS A 323 -25.23 53.81 2.98
CA CYS A 323 -24.75 55.17 2.70
C CYS A 323 -24.72 55.53 1.20
N VAL A 324 -25.62 54.94 0.40
CA VAL A 324 -25.71 55.22 -1.04
C VAL A 324 -26.75 56.32 -1.30
N SER A 325 -26.32 57.40 -1.96
CA SER A 325 -27.24 58.47 -2.38
C SER A 325 -28.06 58.05 -3.60
N LEU A 326 -29.37 57.90 -3.44
CA LEU A 326 -30.30 57.64 -4.55
C LEU A 326 -30.39 58.87 -5.47
N PRO A 327 -30.08 58.75 -6.79
CA PRO A 327 -30.23 59.86 -7.72
C PRO A 327 -31.71 60.27 -7.86
N LYS A 328 -31.95 61.58 -7.93
CA LYS A 328 -33.28 62.13 -8.22
C LYS A 328 -33.62 61.85 -9.68
N SER A 329 -34.79 61.25 -9.91
CA SER A 329 -35.37 60.81 -11.19
C SER A 329 -34.98 61.65 -12.41
N VAL A 330 -34.42 61.00 -13.45
CA VAL A 330 -34.23 61.59 -14.78
C VAL A 330 -35.39 61.14 -15.69
N HIS A 331 -35.93 62.09 -16.45
CA HIS A 331 -37.03 61.94 -17.40
C HIS A 331 -36.69 61.01 -18.59
N PRO A 332 -37.71 60.42 -19.25
CA PRO A 332 -37.52 59.43 -20.32
C PRO A 332 -37.02 60.08 -21.63
N PHE A 333 -36.02 59.46 -22.25
CA PHE A 333 -35.55 59.76 -23.60
C PHE A 333 -36.46 59.14 -24.66
N GLN A 334 -36.86 59.93 -25.65
CA GLN A 334 -37.63 59.51 -26.82
C GLN A 334 -36.74 58.75 -27.82
N HIS A 335 -37.18 57.57 -28.26
CA HIS A 335 -36.63 56.91 -29.44
C HIS A 335 -37.48 57.21 -30.69
N SER A 336 -36.81 57.71 -31.72
CA SER A 336 -37.32 57.97 -33.05
C SER A 336 -37.54 56.67 -33.83
N ASN A 337 -38.71 56.56 -34.47
CA ASN A 337 -39.06 55.52 -35.43
C ASN A 337 -38.23 55.65 -36.73
N LYS A 338 -37.70 54.53 -37.22
CA LYS A 338 -37.56 54.27 -38.66
C LYS A 338 -37.82 52.80 -38.95
N GLN A 339 -38.82 52.56 -39.78
CA GLN A 339 -39.19 51.27 -40.38
C GLN A 339 -38.07 50.80 -41.32
N ASP A 340 -37.86 49.48 -41.38
CA ASP A 340 -37.93 48.80 -42.68
C ASP A 340 -38.18 47.30 -42.57
N ASN A 341 -39.07 46.83 -43.46
CA ASN A 341 -39.50 45.45 -43.66
C ASN A 341 -38.60 44.76 -44.68
N THR A 342 -38.10 43.53 -44.45
CA THR A 342 -38.03 42.51 -45.53
C THR A 342 -37.82 41.05 -45.04
N LYS A 343 -38.87 40.25 -45.28
CA LYS A 343 -38.98 38.84 -45.76
C LYS A 343 -38.00 37.72 -45.32
N ARG A 344 -38.64 36.66 -44.82
CA ARG A 344 -38.29 35.22 -44.84
C ARG A 344 -37.67 34.73 -46.16
N GLN A 345 -36.73 33.78 -46.07
CA GLN A 345 -36.64 32.62 -46.97
C GLN A 345 -36.26 31.34 -46.19
N LEU A 346 -37.11 30.32 -46.32
CA LEU A 346 -36.81 28.91 -46.08
C LEU A 346 -36.02 28.37 -47.27
N TYR A 347 -35.11 27.41 -47.04
CA TYR A 347 -34.90 26.28 -47.95
C TYR A 347 -34.65 25.00 -47.16
N GLN A 348 -35.33 23.96 -47.61
CA GLN A 348 -35.28 22.58 -47.13
C GLN A 348 -34.90 21.72 -48.35
N ALA A 349 -34.07 20.69 -48.14
CA ALA A 349 -33.95 19.55 -49.04
C ALA A 349 -33.42 18.33 -48.28
N GLU A 350 -34.23 17.25 -48.26
CA GLU A 350 -33.85 15.85 -48.04
C GLU A 350 -33.31 15.27 -49.37
N CYS A 351 -32.52 14.18 -49.44
CA CYS A 351 -32.90 12.81 -49.08
C CYS A 351 -31.72 11.80 -49.13
N ASN A 352 -31.71 10.89 -48.14
CA ASN A 352 -31.47 9.43 -48.13
C ASN A 352 -30.17 8.73 -48.60
N GLY A 353 -29.70 7.81 -47.74
CA GLY A 353 -28.83 6.68 -48.11
C GLY A 353 -28.38 5.73 -46.98
N ARG A 354 -29.27 4.80 -46.58
CA ARG A 354 -29.09 3.40 -46.09
C ARG A 354 -28.03 2.95 -45.04
N SER A 355 -28.49 1.96 -44.28
CA SER A 355 -27.90 1.18 -43.18
C SER A 355 -26.80 0.17 -43.57
N LYS A 356 -25.90 -0.12 -42.63
CA LYS A 356 -25.80 -1.41 -41.88
C LYS A 356 -24.58 -1.39 -40.95
N GLY A 357 -24.77 -1.92 -39.75
CA GLY A 357 -23.74 -1.99 -38.71
C GLY A 357 -22.70 -3.08 -38.94
N GLN A 358 -21.68 -3.03 -38.09
CA GLN A 358 -20.91 -4.20 -37.68
C GLN A 358 -20.41 -3.94 -36.26
N GLU A 359 -20.98 -4.66 -35.30
CA GLU A 359 -20.44 -4.82 -33.96
C GLU A 359 -19.16 -5.65 -34.04
N THR A 360 -18.13 -5.23 -33.32
CA THR A 360 -17.05 -6.13 -32.89
C THR A 360 -16.92 -6.03 -31.38
N VAL A 361 -17.30 -7.14 -30.76
CA VAL A 361 -17.08 -7.53 -29.37
C VAL A 361 -15.62 -7.27 -29.01
N LYS A 362 -15.38 -6.46 -27.97
CA LYS A 362 -14.10 -6.42 -27.28
C LYS A 362 -14.22 -7.23 -26.00
N PHE A 363 -13.23 -8.07 -25.83
CA PHE A 363 -13.13 -9.14 -24.87
C PHE A 363 -13.22 -8.63 -23.44
N ALA A 364 -14.05 -9.30 -22.65
CA ALA A 364 -13.88 -9.42 -21.22
C ALA A 364 -12.52 -10.08 -20.98
N GLY A 365 -11.62 -9.34 -20.35
CA GLY A 365 -10.62 -9.88 -19.46
C GLY A 365 -10.95 -9.31 -18.11
N ASP A 366 -11.31 -10.18 -17.16
CA ASP A 366 -11.35 -9.81 -15.75
C ASP A 366 -9.90 -9.50 -15.36
N TYR A 367 -9.58 -8.21 -15.37
CA TYR A 367 -8.39 -7.65 -14.77
C TYR A 367 -8.88 -7.07 -13.44
N TYR A 368 -8.54 -7.74 -12.34
CA TYR A 368 -8.52 -7.08 -11.05
C TYR A 368 -7.31 -6.14 -11.10
N ASP A 369 -7.54 -4.89 -11.48
CA ASP A 369 -6.65 -3.78 -11.16
C ASP A 369 -7.07 -3.35 -9.76
N ASP A 370 -6.28 -3.73 -8.76
CA ASP A 370 -6.41 -3.18 -7.42
C ASP A 370 -5.66 -1.85 -7.42
N ASP A 371 -6.39 -0.79 -7.80
CA ASP A 371 -5.92 0.56 -8.15
C ASP A 371 -5.41 1.37 -6.92
N SER A 372 -4.84 0.76 -5.89
CA SER A 372 -4.34 1.51 -4.72
C SER A 372 -3.09 0.96 -4.02
N GLU A 373 -2.47 -0.11 -4.51
CA GLU A 373 -1.36 -0.74 -3.78
C GLU A 373 0.00 -0.51 -4.48
N PHE A 374 0.83 0.38 -3.91
CA PHE A 374 2.15 0.75 -4.47
C PHE A 374 3.23 -0.30 -4.16
N TRP A 375 3.23 -1.42 -4.89
CA TRP A 375 4.37 -2.35 -4.96
C TRP A 375 5.05 -2.31 -6.32
N ILE A 376 6.32 -2.70 -6.32
CA ILE A 376 7.04 -2.96 -7.56
C ILE A 376 7.21 -4.46 -7.69
N GLN A 377 6.71 -5.01 -8.79
CA GLN A 377 6.92 -6.40 -9.14
C GLN A 377 8.27 -6.58 -9.84
N PHE A 378 9.07 -7.51 -9.34
CA PHE A 378 10.35 -7.88 -9.92
C PHE A 378 10.34 -9.34 -10.34
N ALA A 379 10.72 -9.58 -11.59
CA ALA A 379 11.12 -10.90 -12.04
C ALA A 379 12.63 -11.03 -11.82
N LEU A 380 13.03 -11.97 -10.97
CA LEU A 380 14.42 -12.19 -10.62
C LEU A 380 14.78 -13.68 -10.74
N VAL A 381 16.08 -13.95 -10.85
CA VAL A 381 16.63 -15.31 -10.84
C VAL A 381 17.48 -15.43 -9.59
N LEU A 382 17.12 -16.37 -8.71
CA LEU A 382 17.90 -16.65 -7.51
C LEU A 382 18.87 -17.77 -7.82
N ASP A 383 20.16 -17.48 -7.64
CA ASP A 383 21.22 -18.48 -7.69
C ASP A 383 21.69 -18.77 -6.27
N ARG A 384 21.42 -19.98 -5.79
CA ARG A 384 21.77 -20.43 -4.45
C ARG A 384 22.79 -21.55 -4.56
N ARG A 385 23.87 -21.42 -3.78
CA ARG A 385 24.91 -22.44 -3.69
C ARG A 385 25.25 -22.75 -2.23
N TRP A 386 25.21 -24.03 -1.89
CA TRP A 386 25.66 -24.53 -0.59
C TRP A 386 26.36 -25.88 -0.76
N ILE A 387 26.94 -26.39 0.33
CA ILE A 387 27.60 -27.70 0.34
C ILE A 387 26.87 -28.57 1.35
N ASP A 388 26.43 -29.75 0.93
CA ASP A 388 25.86 -30.78 1.79
C ASP A 388 26.81 -31.97 1.85
N CYS A 389 27.35 -32.24 3.04
CA CYS A 389 28.30 -33.34 3.24
C CYS A 389 27.65 -34.72 3.09
N LEU A 390 26.33 -34.86 3.32
CA LEU A 390 25.59 -36.11 3.21
C LEU A 390 25.37 -36.51 1.74
N LEU A 391 25.45 -35.53 0.83
CA LEU A 391 25.28 -35.72 -0.61
C LEU A 391 26.61 -35.82 -1.35
N THR A 392 27.64 -36.36 -0.70
CA THR A 392 28.95 -36.64 -1.31
C THR A 392 29.05 -38.10 -1.77
N TRP A 393 29.56 -38.33 -2.98
CA TRP A 393 29.83 -39.68 -3.47
C TRP A 393 31.11 -39.75 -4.29
N ASN A 394 31.63 -40.95 -4.47
CA ASN A 394 32.79 -41.17 -5.33
C ASN A 394 32.30 -41.57 -6.73
N PRO A 395 32.59 -40.80 -7.80
CA PRO A 395 32.11 -41.09 -9.14
C PRO A 395 32.46 -42.49 -9.63
N SER A 396 33.62 -43.04 -9.23
CA SER A 396 34.06 -44.37 -9.64
C SER A 396 33.14 -45.51 -9.17
N ASP A 397 32.36 -45.28 -8.12
CA ASP A 397 31.43 -46.28 -7.58
C ASP A 397 30.06 -46.23 -8.29
N TYR A 398 29.82 -45.20 -9.12
CA TYR A 398 28.55 -44.91 -9.79
C TYR A 398 28.77 -44.50 -11.26
N ASP A 399 29.46 -45.34 -12.04
CA ASP A 399 29.68 -45.15 -13.49
C ASP A 399 30.26 -43.78 -13.91
N ASN A 400 31.11 -43.19 -13.06
CA ASN A 400 31.69 -41.85 -13.23
C ASN A 400 30.66 -40.72 -13.35
N ILE A 401 29.47 -40.88 -12.74
CA ILE A 401 28.51 -39.79 -12.61
C ILE A 401 29.08 -38.73 -11.67
N THR A 402 29.32 -37.53 -12.19
CA THR A 402 29.83 -36.38 -11.43
C THR A 402 28.75 -35.45 -10.93
N ASP A 403 27.60 -35.42 -11.60
CA ASP A 403 26.52 -34.47 -11.31
C ASP A 403 25.17 -35.18 -11.36
N LEU A 404 24.27 -34.78 -10.46
CA LEU A 404 22.94 -35.36 -10.27
C LEU A 404 21.90 -34.24 -10.19
N ILE A 405 20.87 -34.31 -11.03
CA ILE A 405 19.77 -33.35 -11.02
C ILE A 405 18.58 -33.96 -10.27
N VAL A 406 18.14 -33.28 -9.21
CA VAL A 406 17.06 -33.77 -8.34
C VAL A 406 15.98 -32.70 -8.14
N PRO A 407 14.71 -33.12 -7.99
CA PRO A 407 13.62 -32.22 -7.59
C PRO A 407 13.87 -31.53 -6.24
N PHE A 408 13.21 -30.38 -6.04
CA PHE A 408 13.28 -29.58 -4.81
C PHE A 408 12.96 -30.37 -3.53
N ASP A 409 11.95 -31.25 -3.56
CA ASP A 409 11.48 -32.04 -2.41
C ASP A 409 12.44 -33.16 -1.96
N LYS A 410 13.55 -33.35 -2.68
CA LYS A 410 14.54 -34.40 -2.40
C LYS A 410 15.84 -33.89 -1.80
N VAL A 411 15.97 -32.57 -1.61
CA VAL A 411 17.18 -31.93 -1.10
C VAL A 411 16.79 -30.93 -0.03
N TRP A 412 17.56 -30.87 1.05
CA TRP A 412 17.42 -29.79 2.01
C TRP A 412 17.71 -28.45 1.33
N THR A 413 16.77 -27.53 1.44
CA THR A 413 16.93 -26.16 0.99
C THR A 413 16.72 -25.20 2.16
N PRO A 414 17.48 -24.10 2.23
CA PRO A 414 17.30 -23.11 3.28
C PRO A 414 16.05 -22.26 3.01
N ASP A 415 15.37 -21.84 4.06
CA ASP A 415 14.16 -21.00 4.08
C ASP A 415 14.46 -19.52 3.82
N ILE A 416 15.35 -19.23 2.86
CA ILE A 416 15.66 -17.86 2.49
C ILE A 416 14.44 -17.27 1.77
N THR A 417 13.95 -16.15 2.26
CA THR A 417 12.83 -15.37 1.71
C THR A 417 13.21 -13.89 1.67
N ILE A 418 12.35 -13.02 1.13
CA ILE A 418 12.54 -11.56 1.18
C ILE A 418 11.71 -11.04 2.34
N TYR A 419 12.33 -10.32 3.27
CA TYR A 419 11.62 -9.78 4.44
C TYR A 419 10.55 -8.75 4.07
N ASP A 420 10.82 -7.97 3.02
CA ASP A 420 9.95 -6.92 2.49
C ASP A 420 8.99 -7.39 1.38
N SER A 421 8.88 -8.71 1.13
CA SER A 421 7.99 -9.16 0.04
C SER A 421 6.53 -9.11 0.45
N VAL A 422 5.72 -8.57 -0.46
CA VAL A 422 4.27 -8.70 -0.47
C VAL A 422 3.89 -10.10 -0.97
N SER A 423 4.77 -10.93 -1.54
CA SER A 423 4.45 -12.36 -1.76
C SER A 423 4.84 -13.21 -0.54
N GLN A 424 3.96 -14.12 -0.06
CA GLN A 424 4.27 -15.05 1.05
C GLN A 424 5.39 -16.05 0.70
N GLU A 425 5.47 -16.49 -0.55
CA GLU A 425 6.47 -17.44 -1.04
C GLU A 425 6.99 -17.09 -2.43
N PHE A 426 8.17 -17.61 -2.76
CA PHE A 426 8.70 -17.55 -4.12
C PHE A 426 7.88 -18.45 -5.05
N TYR A 427 7.13 -17.81 -5.96
CA TYR A 427 6.35 -18.53 -6.95
C TYR A 427 7.21 -19.49 -7.76
N GLY A 428 6.82 -20.77 -7.77
CA GLY A 428 7.37 -21.80 -8.65
C GLY A 428 8.60 -22.54 -8.15
N LEU A 429 9.06 -22.27 -6.92
CA LEU A 429 10.24 -22.89 -6.32
C LEU A 429 10.20 -24.45 -6.41
N GLU A 430 9.09 -25.07 -6.02
CA GLU A 430 8.89 -26.53 -6.10
C GLU A 430 9.00 -27.14 -7.52
N LYS A 431 8.89 -26.32 -8.57
CA LYS A 431 8.90 -26.78 -9.96
C LYS A 431 10.32 -26.94 -10.52
N PHE A 432 11.33 -26.35 -9.87
CA PHE A 432 12.72 -26.38 -10.33
C PHE A 432 13.53 -27.49 -9.68
N ARG A 433 14.66 -27.84 -10.31
CA ARG A 433 15.53 -28.95 -9.88
C ARG A 433 16.90 -28.43 -9.49
N ALA A 434 17.45 -28.95 -8.40
CA ALA A 434 18.80 -28.66 -7.95
C ALA A 434 19.81 -29.55 -8.69
N ASN A 435 20.97 -29.00 -9.00
CA ASN A 435 22.11 -29.75 -9.52
C ASN A 435 23.11 -29.99 -8.39
N ILE A 436 23.35 -31.25 -8.05
CA ILE A 436 24.28 -31.68 -7.02
C ILE A 436 25.52 -32.23 -7.70
N SER A 437 26.70 -31.77 -7.30
CA SER A 437 27.98 -32.34 -7.75
C SER A 437 28.52 -33.36 -6.74
N TYR A 438 29.38 -34.27 -7.19
CA TYR A 438 29.91 -35.39 -6.41
C TYR A 438 30.64 -35.00 -5.11
N ASP A 439 31.14 -33.77 -5.05
CA ASP A 439 31.79 -33.16 -3.88
C ASP A 439 30.79 -32.58 -2.86
N GLY A 440 29.49 -32.77 -3.08
CA GLY A 440 28.41 -32.29 -2.22
C GLY A 440 28.00 -30.84 -2.50
N ALA A 441 28.60 -30.17 -3.49
CA ALA A 441 28.18 -28.83 -3.87
C ALA A 441 26.82 -28.86 -4.57
N ILE A 442 25.87 -28.10 -4.06
CA ILE A 442 24.52 -27.99 -4.60
C ILE A 442 24.34 -26.60 -5.18
N ASN A 443 23.97 -26.55 -6.46
CA ASN A 443 23.58 -25.34 -7.16
C ASN A 443 22.08 -25.41 -7.45
N TYR A 444 21.32 -24.47 -6.91
CA TYR A 444 19.88 -24.37 -7.09
C TYR A 444 19.53 -22.99 -7.62
N ASN A 445 19.26 -22.96 -8.93
CA ASN A 445 18.91 -21.75 -9.66
C ASN A 445 17.45 -21.82 -10.10
N PHE A 446 16.66 -20.80 -9.75
CA PHE A 446 15.27 -20.71 -10.17
C PHE A 446 14.82 -19.26 -10.42
N PRO A 447 14.04 -19.01 -11.48
CA PRO A 447 13.35 -17.75 -11.67
C PRO A 447 12.13 -17.66 -10.75
N THR A 448 11.87 -16.47 -10.23
CA THR A 448 10.68 -16.18 -9.43
C THR A 448 10.25 -14.73 -9.64
N VAL A 449 8.97 -14.48 -9.41
CA VAL A 449 8.40 -13.12 -9.40
C VAL A 449 8.08 -12.79 -7.96
N THR A 450 8.53 -11.64 -7.51
CA THR A 450 8.26 -11.16 -6.16
C THR A 450 7.81 -9.71 -6.21
N GLU A 451 6.96 -9.35 -5.28
CA GLU A 451 6.39 -8.03 -5.16
C GLU A 451 6.99 -7.41 -3.91
N ILE A 452 7.61 -6.23 -4.03
CA ILE A 452 8.20 -5.53 -2.89
C ILE A 452 7.57 -4.16 -2.76
N GLN A 453 7.23 -3.79 -1.53
CA GLN A 453 6.81 -2.45 -1.20
C GLN A 453 8.04 -1.61 -0.83
N CYS A 454 8.22 -0.48 -1.51
CA CYS A 454 9.37 0.40 -1.38
C CYS A 454 8.93 1.83 -1.05
N GLN A 455 9.65 2.50 -0.16
CA GLN A 455 9.42 3.92 0.12
C GLN A 455 9.98 4.75 -1.05
N VAL A 456 9.10 5.51 -1.71
CA VAL A 456 9.43 6.31 -2.90
C VAL A 456 9.51 7.78 -2.51
N ASP A 457 10.62 8.45 -2.86
CA ASP A 457 10.77 9.90 -2.76
C ASP A 457 10.41 10.56 -4.09
N VAL A 458 9.25 11.19 -4.15
CA VAL A 458 8.73 11.86 -5.36
C VAL A 458 9.04 13.36 -5.40
N THR A 459 9.91 13.89 -4.53
CA THR A 459 10.24 15.33 -4.46
C THR A 459 10.68 15.90 -5.81
N ASN A 460 11.51 15.16 -6.55
CA ASN A 460 12.04 15.58 -7.85
C ASN A 460 11.29 14.97 -9.04
N PHE A 461 10.06 14.47 -8.84
CA PHE A 461 9.27 13.88 -9.92
C PHE A 461 9.14 14.86 -11.12
N PRO A 462 9.28 14.39 -12.37
CA PRO A 462 9.50 13.01 -12.83
C PRO A 462 10.99 12.62 -13.02
N PHE A 463 11.92 13.41 -12.48
CA PHE A 463 13.38 13.17 -12.54
C PHE A 463 13.92 12.47 -11.29
N ASP A 464 13.02 11.82 -10.56
CA ASP A 464 13.26 11.15 -9.30
C ASP A 464 14.17 9.91 -9.45
N LYS A 465 14.86 9.60 -8.36
CA LYS A 465 15.72 8.43 -8.21
C LYS A 465 15.31 7.74 -6.92
N GLN A 466 15.07 6.43 -7.02
CA GLN A 466 14.63 5.62 -5.90
C GLN A 466 15.71 4.62 -5.50
N MET A 467 15.74 4.26 -4.23
CA MET A 467 16.58 3.20 -3.70
C MET A 467 15.71 2.25 -2.89
N CYS A 468 15.50 1.05 -3.40
CA CYS A 468 14.68 0.04 -2.77
C CYS A 468 15.58 -1.09 -2.25
N PRO A 469 15.77 -1.23 -0.92
CA PRO A 469 16.50 -2.36 -0.36
C PRO A 469 15.66 -3.63 -0.50
N LEU A 470 16.27 -4.70 -1.01
CA LEU A 470 15.71 -6.04 -1.02
C LEU A 470 16.46 -6.88 0.00
N GLN A 471 15.85 -7.12 1.16
CA GLN A 471 16.48 -7.86 2.26
C GLN A 471 16.14 -9.34 2.17
N PHE A 472 17.13 -10.18 1.89
CA PHE A 472 16.99 -11.63 1.87
C PHE A 472 17.47 -12.23 3.19
N GLY A 473 16.64 -13.04 3.81
CA GLY A 473 17.00 -13.66 5.08
C GLY A 473 16.20 -14.93 5.37
N SER A 474 16.64 -15.66 6.39
CA SER A 474 15.88 -16.77 6.97
C SER A 474 15.00 -16.24 8.10
N TRP A 475 13.78 -16.77 8.22
CA TRP A 475 12.91 -16.44 9.35
C TRP A 475 13.16 -17.38 10.53
N ILE A 476 13.67 -18.58 10.26
CA ILE A 476 13.79 -19.65 11.23
C ILE A 476 15.20 -19.70 11.81
N TYR A 477 16.23 -19.59 10.98
CA TYR A 477 17.62 -19.77 11.38
C TYR A 477 18.26 -18.46 11.82
N THR A 478 18.96 -18.55 12.94
CA THR A 478 19.90 -17.51 13.39
C THR A 478 21.21 -17.64 12.62
N GLY A 479 22.03 -16.60 12.62
CA GLY A 479 23.34 -16.53 11.98
C GLY A 479 24.37 -17.56 12.49
N ASN A 480 24.11 -18.19 13.64
CA ASN A 480 24.91 -19.31 14.13
C ASN A 480 24.55 -20.63 13.43
N LEU A 481 23.31 -20.78 12.96
CA LEU A 481 22.80 -21.99 12.29
C LEU A 481 22.90 -21.88 10.77
N LEU A 482 22.53 -20.71 10.21
CA LEU A 482 22.62 -20.43 8.78
C LEU A 482 23.41 -19.14 8.55
N ASP A 483 24.62 -19.26 8.00
CA ASP A 483 25.40 -18.11 7.56
C ASP A 483 25.27 -17.90 6.04
N MET A 484 24.72 -16.76 5.65
CA MET A 484 24.58 -16.37 4.24
C MET A 484 25.73 -15.45 3.81
N ASN A 485 26.28 -15.70 2.63
CA ASN A 485 27.40 -14.95 2.08
C ASN A 485 27.13 -14.54 0.63
N LEU A 486 27.61 -13.35 0.27
CA LEU A 486 27.51 -12.82 -1.09
C LEU A 486 28.62 -13.42 -1.95
N GLU A 487 28.28 -13.90 -3.15
CA GLU A 487 29.29 -14.26 -4.16
C GLU A 487 29.92 -13.02 -4.79
N ASN A 488 29.12 -11.99 -5.05
CA ASN A 488 29.54 -10.70 -5.59
C ASN A 488 28.95 -9.54 -4.77
N ASP A 489 29.62 -8.39 -4.79
CA ASP A 489 29.16 -7.14 -4.15
C ASP A 489 28.06 -6.41 -4.94
N HIS A 490 27.56 -7.01 -6.02
CA HIS A 490 26.49 -6.52 -6.87
C HIS A 490 25.69 -7.66 -7.50
N ALA A 491 24.42 -7.40 -7.84
CA ALA A 491 23.61 -8.35 -8.61
C ALA A 491 24.01 -8.36 -10.08
N ASP A 492 23.88 -9.52 -10.73
CA ASP A 492 24.06 -9.63 -12.17
C ASP A 492 22.88 -9.01 -12.93
N LEU A 493 23.18 -8.05 -13.80
CA LEU A 493 22.21 -7.34 -14.64
C LEU A 493 22.29 -7.78 -16.11
N SER A 494 23.07 -8.82 -16.43
CA SER A 494 23.27 -9.30 -17.81
C SER A 494 21.97 -9.76 -18.49
N ALA A 495 21.06 -10.35 -17.72
CA ALA A 495 19.74 -10.80 -18.17
C ALA A 495 18.63 -9.76 -17.97
N LEU A 496 18.97 -8.51 -17.59
CA LEU A 496 17.98 -7.49 -17.33
C LEU A 496 17.25 -7.10 -18.62
N LYS A 497 15.92 -7.27 -18.62
CA LYS A 497 15.06 -6.75 -19.68
C LYS A 497 14.74 -5.29 -19.40
N GLU A 498 14.95 -4.42 -20.40
CA GLU A 498 14.65 -3.00 -20.26
C GLU A 498 13.16 -2.74 -19.98
N ASN A 499 12.88 -1.92 -18.97
CA ASN A 499 11.54 -1.46 -18.62
C ASN A 499 11.21 -0.15 -19.36
N VAL A 500 9.93 0.09 -19.65
CA VAL A 500 9.45 1.27 -20.38
C VAL A 500 9.52 2.54 -19.53
N GLU A 501 9.30 2.41 -18.23
CA GLU A 501 9.21 3.51 -17.26
C GLU A 501 10.51 3.69 -16.46
N TRP A 502 11.14 2.59 -16.04
CA TRP A 502 12.29 2.61 -15.14
C TRP A 502 13.59 2.14 -15.80
N GLU A 503 14.70 2.76 -15.39
CA GLU A 503 16.06 2.34 -15.66
C GLU A 503 16.69 1.83 -14.36
N ILE A 504 17.37 0.68 -14.39
CA ILE A 504 18.08 0.11 -13.24
C ILE A 504 19.58 0.30 -13.45
N PRO A 505 20.17 1.42 -12.99
CA PRO A 505 21.59 1.69 -13.19
C PRO A 505 22.53 0.73 -12.46
N ARG A 506 22.17 0.27 -11.25
CA ARG A 506 23.03 -0.57 -10.40
C ARG A 506 22.27 -1.22 -9.25
N VAL A 507 22.79 -2.36 -8.77
CA VAL A 507 22.24 -3.11 -7.62
C VAL A 507 23.37 -3.63 -6.74
N PRO A 508 24.03 -2.79 -5.92
CA PRO A 508 25.02 -3.26 -4.96
C PRO A 508 24.38 -4.10 -3.85
N ALA A 509 25.12 -5.09 -3.37
CA ALA A 509 24.70 -6.02 -2.33
C ALA A 509 25.57 -5.89 -1.08
N VAL A 510 24.94 -5.94 0.10
CA VAL A 510 25.62 -5.82 1.40
C VAL A 510 25.10 -6.90 2.34
N LYS A 511 26.01 -7.57 3.05
CA LYS A 511 25.68 -8.49 4.14
C LYS A 511 25.52 -7.70 5.43
N HIS A 512 24.38 -7.87 6.10
CA HIS A 512 24.10 -7.30 7.41
C HIS A 512 24.04 -8.42 8.46
N VAL A 513 24.42 -8.08 9.68
CA VAL A 513 24.37 -8.97 10.84
C VAL A 513 23.73 -8.17 11.96
N GLU A 514 22.47 -8.46 12.23
CA GLU A 514 21.67 -7.72 13.21
C GLU A 514 21.44 -8.54 14.46
N GLN A 515 21.53 -7.90 15.62
CA GLN A 515 21.26 -8.53 16.91
C GLN A 515 20.12 -7.78 17.59
N TYR A 516 18.93 -8.38 17.60
CA TYR A 516 17.70 -7.72 18.07
C TYR A 516 17.64 -7.53 19.60
N SER A 517 18.42 -8.28 20.37
CA SER A 517 18.51 -8.13 21.82
C SER A 517 19.92 -8.46 22.36
N ILE A 518 20.26 -7.91 23.53
CA ILE A 518 21.60 -8.04 24.15
C ILE A 518 22.05 -9.50 24.34
N ASN A 519 21.13 -10.47 24.38
CA ASN A 519 21.39 -11.89 24.57
C ASN A 519 20.79 -12.81 23.48
N SER A 520 20.24 -12.26 22.38
CA SER A 520 19.78 -13.11 21.27
C SER A 520 20.90 -13.41 20.32
N ASP A 521 20.82 -14.56 19.64
CA ASP A 521 21.69 -14.85 18.52
C ASP A 521 21.56 -13.79 17.41
N PRO A 522 22.65 -13.50 16.69
CA PRO A 522 22.60 -12.59 15.56
C PRO A 522 21.79 -13.22 14.43
N PHE A 523 21.04 -12.43 13.68
CA PHE A 523 20.46 -12.81 12.39
C PHE A 523 21.31 -12.23 11.27
N VAL A 524 21.43 -12.99 10.18
CA VAL A 524 22.16 -12.57 8.98
C VAL A 524 21.15 -12.30 7.89
N ASP A 525 21.29 -11.18 7.21
CA ASP A 525 20.51 -10.85 6.00
C ASP A 525 21.44 -10.32 4.89
N LEU A 526 21.01 -10.53 3.65
CA LEU A 526 21.66 -10.03 2.45
C LEU A 526 20.77 -8.95 1.84
N THR A 527 21.20 -7.70 1.91
CA THR A 527 20.46 -6.56 1.37
C THR A 527 20.98 -6.16 -0.01
N TYR A 528 20.15 -6.30 -1.04
CA TYR A 528 20.41 -5.80 -2.40
C TYR A 528 19.74 -4.43 -2.58
N ASN A 529 20.55 -3.38 -2.72
CA ASN A 529 20.06 -2.03 -2.86
C ASN A 529 19.75 -1.73 -4.34
N LEU A 530 18.49 -1.86 -4.72
CA LEU A 530 18.03 -1.60 -6.06
C LEU A 530 17.92 -0.09 -6.31
N TYR A 531 18.81 0.46 -7.14
CA TYR A 531 18.69 1.86 -7.57
C TYR A 531 17.83 1.92 -8.83
N LEU A 532 16.75 2.70 -8.77
CA LEU A 532 15.83 2.93 -9.87
C LEU A 532 15.89 4.41 -10.29
N LYS A 533 15.77 4.64 -11.59
CA LYS A 533 15.72 5.99 -12.18
C LYS A 533 14.59 6.07 -13.20
N ARG A 534 13.68 7.04 -13.03
CA ARG A 534 12.52 7.19 -13.90
C ARG A 534 12.91 7.76 -15.27
N LYS A 535 12.23 7.32 -16.33
CA LYS A 535 12.33 7.89 -17.69
C LYS A 535 11.32 9.05 -17.82
N PRO A 536 11.76 10.32 -17.91
CA PRO A 536 10.86 11.47 -17.71
C PRO A 536 10.01 11.85 -18.95
N ARG A 537 10.38 11.40 -20.16
CA ARG A 537 9.81 11.91 -21.43
C ARG A 537 8.29 11.86 -21.53
N PHE A 538 7.67 10.80 -20.99
CA PHE A 538 6.21 10.67 -21.00
C PHE A 538 5.55 11.73 -20.12
N TYR A 539 6.11 11.98 -18.93
CA TYR A 539 5.60 12.95 -17.97
C TYR A 539 5.90 14.40 -18.40
N GLU A 540 7.02 14.65 -19.05
CA GLU A 540 7.33 15.96 -19.64
C GLU A 540 6.25 16.38 -20.66
N ALA A 541 5.84 15.47 -21.54
CA ALA A 541 4.87 15.76 -22.59
C ALA A 541 3.41 15.83 -22.10
N ASN A 542 3.02 14.98 -21.14
CA ASN A 542 1.63 14.86 -20.70
C ASN A 542 1.32 15.58 -19.39
N ILE A 543 2.33 15.88 -18.57
CA ILE A 543 2.16 16.57 -17.29
C ILE A 543 2.71 17.99 -17.39
N ILE A 544 4.03 18.12 -17.59
CA ILE A 544 4.70 19.44 -17.51
C ILE A 544 4.23 20.37 -18.63
N LEU A 545 4.16 19.90 -19.88
CA LEU A 545 3.77 20.73 -21.01
C LEU A 545 2.34 21.31 -20.88
N PRO A 546 1.28 20.53 -20.57
CA PRO A 546 -0.04 21.09 -20.28
C PRO A 546 -0.04 22.09 -19.12
N SER A 547 0.69 21.83 -18.03
CA SER A 547 0.80 22.80 -16.93
C SER A 547 1.40 24.13 -17.38
N LEU A 548 2.46 24.10 -18.20
CA LEU A 548 3.05 25.32 -18.78
C LEU A 548 2.08 26.06 -19.71
N ILE A 549 1.26 25.33 -20.47
CA ILE A 549 0.24 25.93 -21.35
C ILE A 549 -0.88 26.58 -20.52
N ILE A 550 -1.38 25.91 -19.50
CA ILE A 550 -2.46 26.43 -18.64
C ILE A 550 -1.98 27.68 -17.89
N THR A 551 -0.77 27.65 -17.35
CA THR A 551 -0.17 28.83 -16.68
C THR A 551 0.05 29.99 -17.65
N PHE A 552 0.44 29.70 -18.90
CA PHE A 552 0.48 30.73 -19.95
C PHE A 552 -0.91 31.30 -20.27
N LEU A 553 -1.96 30.46 -20.36
CA LEU A 553 -3.33 30.92 -20.57
C LEU A 553 -3.80 31.86 -19.45
N ALA A 554 -3.41 31.60 -18.20
CA ALA A 554 -3.66 32.51 -17.07
C ALA A 554 -3.05 33.90 -17.34
N THR A 555 -1.80 33.97 -17.81
CA THR A 555 -1.17 35.26 -18.14
C THR A 555 -1.85 36.01 -19.28
N LEU A 556 -2.46 35.30 -20.24
CA LEU A 556 -3.23 35.92 -21.32
C LEU A 556 -4.53 36.55 -20.83
N GLY A 557 -5.06 36.12 -19.68
CA GLY A 557 -6.20 36.76 -19.02
C GLY A 557 -5.96 38.25 -18.70
N PHE A 558 -4.71 38.65 -18.46
CA PHE A 558 -4.36 40.06 -18.28
C PHE A 558 -4.50 40.91 -19.56
N LEU A 559 -4.40 40.29 -20.74
CA LEU A 559 -4.53 40.98 -22.03
C LEU A 559 -6.00 41.20 -22.42
N LEU A 560 -6.93 40.48 -21.80
CA LEU A 560 -8.36 40.69 -22.02
C LEU A 560 -8.81 42.03 -21.40
N PRO A 561 -9.48 42.90 -22.19
CA PRO A 561 -9.99 44.16 -21.69
C PRO A 561 -11.06 43.90 -20.62
N VAL A 562 -11.14 44.79 -19.64
CA VAL A 562 -12.06 44.68 -18.48
C VAL A 562 -13.54 44.72 -18.90
N GLU A 563 -13.82 45.25 -20.08
CA GLU A 563 -15.16 45.27 -20.68
C GLU A 563 -15.59 43.91 -21.23
N SER A 564 -14.65 42.98 -21.44
CA SER A 564 -14.95 41.61 -21.84
C SER A 564 -15.42 40.83 -20.61
N GLY A 565 -16.73 40.55 -20.51
CA GLY A 565 -17.30 39.76 -19.43
C GLY A 565 -16.54 38.45 -19.19
N GLU A 566 -16.10 37.81 -20.28
CA GLU A 566 -15.36 36.54 -20.32
C GLU A 566 -14.03 36.49 -19.52
N LYS A 567 -13.47 37.64 -19.12
CA LYS A 567 -12.19 37.67 -18.39
C LYS A 567 -12.24 36.88 -17.09
N VAL A 568 -13.33 37.05 -16.32
CA VAL A 568 -13.51 36.35 -15.03
C VAL A 568 -13.76 34.86 -15.26
N SER A 569 -14.56 34.54 -16.27
CA SER A 569 -14.88 33.16 -16.64
C SER A 569 -13.64 32.37 -17.07
N LEU A 570 -12.75 32.99 -17.86
CA LEU A 570 -11.48 32.39 -18.28
C LEU A 570 -10.58 32.07 -17.08
N GLU A 571 -10.36 33.03 -16.18
CA GLU A 571 -9.48 32.85 -15.00
C GLU A 571 -10.00 31.76 -14.06
N VAL A 572 -11.31 31.70 -13.83
CA VAL A 572 -11.94 30.66 -12.99
C VAL A 572 -11.83 29.29 -13.65
N THR A 573 -11.99 29.22 -14.97
CA THR A 573 -11.84 27.97 -15.72
C THR A 573 -10.39 27.48 -15.69
N VAL A 574 -9.42 28.40 -15.81
CA VAL A 574 -7.99 28.10 -15.67
C VAL A 574 -7.69 27.60 -14.26
N MET A 575 -8.17 28.28 -13.21
CA MET A 575 -8.01 27.84 -11.82
C MET A 575 -8.56 26.42 -11.63
N LEU A 576 -9.80 26.17 -12.06
CA LEU A 576 -10.42 24.84 -11.96
C LEU A 576 -9.62 23.78 -12.72
N SER A 577 -9.15 24.10 -13.92
CA SER A 577 -8.33 23.18 -14.72
C SER A 577 -7.01 22.84 -14.03
N LEU A 578 -6.35 23.81 -13.36
CA LEU A 578 -5.14 23.57 -12.57
C LEU A 578 -5.44 22.67 -11.37
N THR A 579 -6.55 22.89 -10.68
CA THR A 579 -6.91 22.09 -9.51
C THR A 579 -7.27 20.65 -9.88
N VAL A 580 -8.05 20.46 -10.96
CA VAL A 580 -8.36 19.12 -11.49
C VAL A 580 -7.10 18.41 -11.96
N PHE A 581 -6.19 19.11 -12.63
CA PHE A 581 -4.93 18.54 -13.08
C PHE A 581 -4.02 18.16 -11.90
N GLN A 582 -3.96 19.00 -10.87
CA GLN A 582 -3.24 18.70 -9.64
C GLN A 582 -3.78 17.44 -8.97
N LEU A 583 -5.11 17.29 -8.87
CA LEU A 583 -5.73 16.09 -8.33
C LEU A 583 -5.44 14.84 -9.17
N LEU A 584 -5.53 14.94 -10.50
CA LEU A 584 -5.23 13.82 -11.38
C LEU A 584 -3.77 13.38 -11.25
N VAL A 585 -2.83 14.31 -11.08
CA VAL A 585 -1.42 13.98 -10.82
C VAL A 585 -1.25 13.40 -9.42
N ALA A 586 -2.03 13.88 -8.43
CA ALA A 586 -1.97 13.41 -7.04
C ALA A 586 -2.43 11.96 -6.93
N ASP A 587 -3.48 11.60 -7.67
CA ASP A 587 -4.01 10.25 -7.77
C ASP A 587 -3.01 9.24 -8.37
N ARG A 588 -2.02 9.73 -9.14
CA ARG A 588 -0.96 8.88 -9.73
C ARG A 588 0.29 8.76 -8.88
N LEU A 589 0.35 9.43 -7.73
CA LEU A 589 1.51 9.46 -6.86
C LEU A 589 1.12 8.96 -5.48
N PRO A 590 2.05 8.29 -4.76
CA PRO A 590 1.76 7.85 -3.41
C PRO A 590 1.47 9.06 -2.51
N PRO A 591 0.44 8.99 -1.64
CA PRO A 591 0.23 10.00 -0.62
C PRO A 591 1.46 10.00 0.31
N SER A 592 2.20 11.11 0.35
CA SER A 592 3.41 11.24 1.17
C SER A 592 3.52 12.63 1.76
N ASP A 593 3.75 12.68 3.07
CA ASP A 593 4.02 13.92 3.81
C ASP A 593 5.46 14.42 3.63
N GLU A 594 6.42 13.49 3.47
CA GLU A 594 7.86 13.82 3.44
C GLU A 594 8.35 14.28 2.07
N ALA A 595 7.82 13.68 0.99
CA ALA A 595 8.32 13.85 -0.36
C ALA A 595 7.24 14.45 -1.26
N ARG A 596 7.04 15.77 -1.20
CA ARG A 596 6.10 16.47 -2.07
C ARG A 596 6.77 16.84 -3.39
N PRO A 597 6.20 16.49 -4.56
CA PRO A 597 6.82 16.86 -5.82
C PRO A 597 6.89 18.37 -5.98
N LEU A 598 8.05 18.88 -6.42
CA LEU A 598 8.23 20.30 -6.75
C LEU A 598 7.23 20.79 -7.78
N LEU A 599 6.74 19.89 -8.64
CA LEU A 599 5.66 20.17 -9.59
C LEU A 599 4.36 20.61 -8.88
N PHE A 600 4.00 20.03 -7.73
CA PHE A 600 2.85 20.48 -6.94
C PHE A 600 3.08 21.88 -6.40
N CYS A 601 4.26 22.18 -5.89
CA CYS A 601 4.58 23.53 -5.43
C CYS A 601 4.48 24.53 -6.59
N TYR A 602 4.95 24.17 -7.78
CA TYR A 602 4.80 24.99 -8.98
C TYR A 602 3.32 25.23 -9.33
N LEU A 603 2.54 24.16 -9.43
CA LEU A 603 1.10 24.21 -9.74
C LEU A 603 0.28 24.98 -8.70
N PHE A 604 0.69 24.95 -7.43
CA PHE A 604 0.02 25.67 -6.35
C PHE A 604 0.35 27.17 -6.34
N ILE A 605 1.57 27.55 -6.76
CA ILE A 605 2.00 28.96 -6.81
C ILE A 605 1.41 29.67 -8.03
N CYS A 606 1.31 28.97 -9.15
CA CYS A 606 0.74 29.48 -10.39
C CYS A 606 -0.79 29.59 -10.32
#